data_AF-A0A6J1A1F6-F1
#
_entry.id   AF-A0A6J1A1F6-F1
#
_cell.length_a   1.000
_cell.length_b   1.000
_cell.length_c   1.000
_cell.angle_alpha   90.00
_cell.angle_beta   90.00
_cell.angle_gamma   90.00
#
_symmetry.space_group_name_H-M   'P 1'
#
loop_
_entity.id
_entity.type
_entity.pdbx_description
1 polymer ?
#
loop_
_entity_poly.entity_id
_entity_poly.type
_entity_poly.pdbx_seq_one_letter_code
_entity_poly.pdbx_strand_id
1 'polypeptide(L)'
;MAVSIKFLAMLVLLMLSALATAETSLLAPSCADVTKAVAPCLDFLKGKGGADPSRACCDGAGELAKETRTKNDRQAVCECLKTALGKVGSYDASRVPLIAKKCNVDINIPPITDQTDCSKAL
;
A
#
# COMPACT_ATOMS: atom_id res chain seq x y z
N MET A 1 15.38 -15.73 -47.80
CA MET A 1 15.97 -14.73 -46.90
C MET A 1 14.95 -13.70 -46.39
N ALA A 2 13.94 -13.31 -47.17
CA ALA A 2 12.90 -12.34 -46.75
C ALA A 2 11.91 -12.85 -45.68
N VAL A 3 11.65 -14.17 -45.63
CA VAL A 3 10.70 -14.77 -44.67
C VAL A 3 11.25 -14.74 -43.24
N SER A 4 12.55 -14.98 -43.08
CA SER A 4 13.24 -15.03 -41.78
C SER A 4 13.31 -13.65 -41.11
N ILE A 5 13.47 -12.57 -41.89
CA ILE A 5 13.54 -11.19 -41.38
C ILE A 5 12.15 -10.73 -40.88
N LYS A 6 11.08 -11.09 -41.60
CA LYS A 6 9.70 -10.78 -41.19
C LYS A 6 9.31 -11.50 -39.90
N PHE A 7 9.72 -12.77 -39.74
CA PHE A 7 9.50 -13.55 -38.52
C PHE A 7 10.24 -12.98 -37.31
N LEU A 8 11.51 -12.60 -37.47
CA LEU A 8 12.31 -11.96 -36.42
C LEU A 8 11.73 -10.60 -36.01
N ALA A 9 11.30 -9.77 -36.97
CA ALA A 9 10.67 -8.47 -36.67
C ALA A 9 9.33 -8.61 -35.93
N MET A 10 8.53 -9.62 -36.29
CA MET A 10 7.24 -9.90 -35.63
C MET A 10 7.42 -10.43 -34.21
N LEU A 11 8.43 -11.27 -33.97
CA LEU A 11 8.79 -11.77 -32.63
C LEU A 11 9.33 -10.66 -31.72
N VAL A 12 10.12 -9.73 -32.26
CA VAL A 12 10.60 -8.56 -31.51
C VAL A 12 9.43 -7.64 -31.15
N LEU A 13 8.50 -7.37 -32.08
CA LEU A 13 7.28 -6.59 -31.80
C LEU A 13 6.37 -7.24 -30.74
N LEU A 14 6.24 -8.58 -30.78
CA LEU A 14 5.49 -9.35 -29.76
C LEU A 14 6.14 -9.26 -28.38
N MET A 15 7.47 -9.36 -28.30
CA MET A 15 8.18 -9.21 -27.01
C MET A 15 8.13 -7.77 -26.47
N LEU A 16 8.16 -6.76 -27.34
CA LEU A 16 7.96 -5.35 -26.93
C LEU A 16 6.54 -5.07 -26.41
N SER A 17 5.52 -5.77 -26.93
CA SER A 17 4.15 -5.64 -26.41
C SER A 17 3.95 -6.31 -25.04
N ALA A 18 4.77 -7.30 -24.69
CA ALA A 18 4.71 -7.99 -23.39
C ALA A 18 5.28 -7.17 -22.23
N LEU A 19 6.07 -6.11 -22.51
CA LEU A 19 6.55 -5.18 -21.49
C LEU A 19 5.60 -3.98 -21.25
N ALA A 20 4.48 -3.90 -21.97
CA ALA A 20 3.58 -2.74 -21.94
C ALA A 20 2.36 -2.89 -21.02
N THR A 21 2.29 -3.95 -20.20
CA THR A 21 1.26 -4.10 -19.17
C THR A 21 1.86 -3.92 -17.77
N ALA A 22 2.60 -2.83 -17.56
CA ALA A 22 2.58 -2.20 -16.25
C ALA A 22 1.28 -1.41 -16.19
N GLU A 23 0.19 -2.13 -15.94
CA GLU A 23 -1.09 -1.53 -15.64
C GLU A 23 -0.90 -0.76 -14.34
N THR A 24 -0.53 0.52 -14.43
CA THR A 24 -0.81 1.45 -13.35
C THR A 24 -2.33 1.45 -13.24
N SER A 25 -2.87 0.68 -12.31
CA SER A 25 -4.29 0.65 -12.01
C SER A 25 -4.75 2.09 -11.85
N LEU A 26 -5.56 2.57 -12.80
CA LEU A 26 -6.27 3.85 -12.70
C LEU A 26 -7.32 3.85 -11.57
N LEU A 27 -7.44 2.73 -10.85
CA LEU A 27 -8.34 2.53 -9.74
C LEU A 27 -7.53 2.68 -8.45
N ALA A 28 -7.98 3.59 -7.60
CA ALA A 28 -7.47 3.74 -6.25
C ALA A 28 -7.53 2.39 -5.50
N PRO A 29 -6.59 2.14 -4.58
CA PRO A 29 -6.55 0.89 -3.81
C PRO A 29 -7.85 0.66 -3.05
N SER A 30 -8.33 -0.59 -3.05
CA SER A 30 -9.59 -0.92 -2.39
C SER A 30 -9.44 -0.93 -0.86
N CYS A 31 -10.46 -0.48 -0.12
CA CYS A 31 -10.41 -0.54 1.34
C CYS A 31 -10.33 -1.97 1.89
N ALA A 32 -10.78 -2.97 1.12
CA ALA A 32 -10.63 -4.37 1.49
C ALA A 32 -9.16 -4.78 1.50
N ASP A 33 -8.39 -4.35 0.49
CA ASP A 33 -6.96 -4.65 0.40
C ASP A 33 -6.17 -3.88 1.45
N VAL A 34 -6.52 -2.62 1.72
CA VAL A 34 -5.95 -1.84 2.82
C VAL A 34 -6.19 -2.50 4.17
N THR A 35 -7.41 -2.99 4.41
CA THR A 35 -7.77 -3.68 5.66
C THR A 35 -6.97 -4.97 5.81
N LYS A 36 -6.84 -5.76 4.73
CA LYS A 36 -6.04 -6.99 4.74
C LYS A 36 -4.56 -6.70 5.04
N ALA A 37 -4.01 -5.65 4.45
CA ALA A 37 -2.60 -5.26 4.64
C ALA A 37 -2.31 -4.83 6.10
N VAL A 38 -3.24 -4.14 6.76
CA VAL A 38 -3.04 -3.65 8.14
C VAL A 38 -3.48 -4.66 9.22
N ALA A 39 -4.24 -5.70 8.87
CA ALA A 39 -4.71 -6.72 9.83
C ALA A 39 -3.60 -7.36 10.69
N PRO A 40 -2.40 -7.70 10.14
CA PRO A 40 -1.30 -8.24 10.96
C PRO A 40 -0.68 -7.23 11.94
N CYS A 41 -1.01 -5.95 11.82
CA CYS A 41 -0.51 -4.89 12.70
C CYS A 41 -1.34 -4.71 13.97
N LEU A 42 -2.53 -5.32 14.04
CA LEU A 42 -3.50 -5.04 15.11
C LEU A 42 -3.00 -5.40 16.51
N ASP A 43 -2.27 -6.50 16.67
CA ASP A 43 -1.71 -6.87 17.97
C ASP A 43 -0.65 -5.87 18.44
N PHE A 44 0.18 -5.38 17.50
CA PHE A 44 1.12 -4.31 17.78
C PHE A 44 0.37 -3.03 18.17
N LEU A 45 -0.63 -2.61 17.40
CA LEU A 45 -1.42 -1.40 17.67
C LEU A 45 -2.19 -1.47 19.00
N LYS A 46 -2.63 -2.66 19.41
CA LYS A 46 -3.32 -2.89 20.69
C LYS A 46 -2.38 -3.09 21.88
N GLY A 47 -1.07 -3.04 21.67
CA GLY A 47 -0.08 -3.32 22.71
C GLY A 47 -0.10 -4.76 23.22
N LYS A 48 -0.69 -5.68 22.45
CA LYS A 48 -0.76 -7.13 22.76
C LYS A 48 0.42 -7.90 22.15
N GLY A 49 1.12 -7.31 21.19
CA GLY A 49 2.34 -7.84 20.59
C GLY A 49 3.62 -7.41 21.32
N GLY A 50 4.76 -7.69 20.69
CA GLY A 50 6.07 -7.27 21.18
C GLY A 50 6.34 -5.76 21.03
N ALA A 51 7.56 -5.36 21.34
CA ALA A 51 8.06 -4.00 21.14
C ALA A 51 8.13 -3.59 19.65
N ASP A 52 8.09 -4.56 18.74
CA ASP A 52 8.20 -4.39 17.29
C ASP A 52 7.00 -4.98 16.54
N PRO A 53 6.64 -4.41 15.38
CA PRO A 53 5.66 -5.00 14.48
C PRO A 53 6.08 -6.41 14.02
N SER A 54 5.09 -7.26 13.74
CA SER A 54 5.35 -8.55 13.10
C SER A 54 5.91 -8.36 11.69
N ARG A 55 6.60 -9.37 11.16
CA ARG A 55 7.08 -9.34 9.78
C ARG A 55 5.93 -9.12 8.78
N ALA A 56 4.81 -9.82 8.98
CA ALA A 56 3.61 -9.65 8.17
C ALA A 56 3.03 -8.23 8.23
N CYS A 57 3.12 -7.55 9.39
CA CYS A 57 2.71 -6.15 9.49
C CYS A 57 3.62 -5.24 8.64
N CYS A 58 4.93 -5.47 8.70
CA CYS A 58 5.88 -4.68 7.89
C CYS A 58 5.72 -4.95 6.39
N ASP A 59 5.47 -6.19 5.99
CA ASP A 59 5.22 -6.52 4.59
C ASP A 59 3.93 -5.82 4.10
N GLY A 60 2.85 -5.84 4.89
CA GLY A 60 1.61 -5.13 4.58
C GLY A 60 1.78 -3.60 4.51
N ALA A 61 2.53 -3.00 5.44
CA ALA A 61 2.87 -1.58 5.39
C ALA A 61 3.68 -1.23 4.13
N GLY A 62 4.62 -2.11 3.74
CA GLY A 62 5.41 -1.97 2.52
C GLY A 62 4.57 -2.02 1.25
N GLU A 63 3.58 -2.92 1.18
CA GLU A 63 2.63 -2.94 0.05
C GLU A 63 1.81 -1.65 0.00
N LEU A 64 1.26 -1.18 1.13
CA LEU A 64 0.52 0.09 1.16
C LEU A 64 1.36 1.28 0.69
N ALA A 65 2.64 1.33 1.06
CA ALA A 65 3.53 2.39 0.59
C ALA A 65 3.67 2.38 -0.95
N LYS A 66 3.69 1.21 -1.58
CA LYS A 66 3.73 1.11 -3.05
C LYS A 66 2.45 1.63 -3.72
N GLU A 67 1.31 1.52 -3.04
CA GLU A 67 0.01 2.01 -3.51
C GLU A 67 -0.15 3.53 -3.34
N THR A 68 0.66 4.19 -2.51
CA THR A 68 0.54 5.64 -2.22
C THR A 68 1.24 6.58 -3.21
N ARG A 69 1.34 6.21 -4.50
CA ARG A 69 2.12 6.97 -5.52
C ARG A 69 1.48 8.30 -5.89
N THR A 70 0.17 8.35 -6.03
CA THR A 70 -0.54 9.59 -6.36
C THR A 70 -1.25 10.17 -5.15
N LYS A 71 -1.61 11.45 -5.23
CA LYS A 71 -2.40 12.13 -4.19
C LYS A 71 -3.74 11.44 -3.96
N ASN A 72 -4.38 10.99 -5.04
CA ASN A 72 -5.66 10.31 -4.99
C ASN A 72 -5.54 8.97 -4.22
N ASP A 73 -4.49 8.20 -4.51
CA ASP A 73 -4.28 6.92 -3.82
C ASP A 73 -3.97 7.12 -2.33
N ARG A 74 -3.15 8.13 -2.01
CA ARG A 74 -2.87 8.53 -0.62
C ARG A 74 -4.13 8.90 0.15
N GLN A 75 -5.02 9.66 -0.48
CA GLN A 75 -6.31 10.03 0.11
C GLN A 75 -7.17 8.78 0.34
N ALA A 76 -7.29 7.90 -0.66
CA ALA A 76 -8.03 6.66 -0.54
C ALA A 76 -7.48 5.75 0.56
N VAL A 77 -6.17 5.50 0.59
CA VAL A 77 -5.52 4.69 1.64
C VAL A 77 -5.75 5.31 3.02
N CYS A 78 -5.63 6.63 3.16
CA CYS A 78 -5.87 7.32 4.43
C CYS A 78 -7.31 7.12 4.91
N GLU A 79 -8.31 7.30 4.04
CA GLU A 79 -9.73 7.13 4.39
C GLU A 79 -10.05 5.68 4.76
N CYS A 80 -9.50 4.73 4.02
CA CYS A 80 -9.64 3.31 4.31
C CYS A 80 -9.01 2.94 5.66
N LEU A 81 -7.79 3.42 5.96
CA LEU A 81 -7.11 3.18 7.25
C LEU A 81 -7.88 3.79 8.40
N LYS A 82 -8.35 5.03 8.28
CA LYS A 82 -9.19 5.70 9.28
C LYS A 82 -10.44 4.88 9.60
N THR A 83 -11.12 4.41 8.56
CA THR A 83 -12.33 3.57 8.70
C THR A 83 -12.02 2.21 9.32
N ALA A 84 -10.95 1.54 8.85
CA ALA A 84 -10.56 0.22 9.33
C ALA A 84 -10.19 0.26 10.81
N LEU A 85 -9.34 1.21 11.22
CA LEU A 85 -8.94 1.38 12.61
C LEU A 85 -10.12 1.80 13.50
N GLY A 86 -11.05 2.61 12.98
CA GLY A 86 -12.30 2.92 13.69
C GLY A 86 -13.16 1.70 14.01
N LYS A 87 -13.12 0.64 13.18
CA LYS A 87 -13.87 -0.61 13.39
C LYS A 87 -13.17 -1.59 14.36
N VAL A 88 -11.87 -1.43 14.58
CA VAL A 88 -11.06 -2.34 15.39
C VAL A 88 -11.27 -2.17 16.90
N GLY A 89 -11.89 -1.05 17.31
CA GLY A 89 -12.10 -0.66 18.71
C GLY A 89 -10.87 0.05 19.28
N SER A 90 -10.64 -0.07 20.59
CA SER A 90 -9.51 0.59 21.25
C SER A 90 -8.16 0.08 20.73
N TYR A 91 -7.29 1.00 20.33
CA TYR A 91 -5.89 0.79 20.00
C TYR A 91 -5.08 2.01 20.46
N ASP A 92 -3.77 1.88 20.55
CA ASP A 92 -2.87 2.98 20.87
C ASP A 92 -2.44 3.71 19.59
N ALA A 93 -3.06 4.86 19.35
CA ALA A 93 -2.79 5.69 18.16
C ALA A 93 -1.34 6.17 18.09
N SER A 94 -0.62 6.26 19.23
CA SER A 94 0.80 6.63 19.25
C SER A 94 1.69 5.56 18.59
N ARG A 95 1.19 4.33 18.44
CA ARG A 95 1.91 3.21 17.82
C ARG A 95 1.77 3.17 16.31
N VAL A 96 0.75 3.82 15.73
CA VAL A 96 0.59 3.91 14.27
C VAL A 96 1.85 4.47 13.58
N PRO A 97 2.40 5.64 13.97
CA PRO A 97 3.62 6.16 13.34
C PRO A 97 4.87 5.28 13.61
N LEU A 98 4.85 4.44 14.65
CA LEU A 98 5.96 3.53 14.93
C LEU A 98 6.06 2.39 13.91
N ILE A 99 4.97 2.03 13.23
CA ILE A 99 5.00 0.99 12.19
C ILE A 99 5.90 1.43 11.05
N ALA A 100 5.68 2.62 10.48
CA ALA A 100 6.50 3.15 9.40
C ALA A 100 7.99 3.22 9.80
N LYS A 101 8.27 3.77 11.00
CA LYS A 101 9.64 3.87 11.53
C LYS A 101 10.31 2.51 11.73
N LYS A 102 9.64 1.55 12.38
CA LYS A 102 10.23 0.25 12.73
C LYS A 102 10.31 -0.70 11.54
N CYS A 103 9.40 -0.57 10.58
CA CYS A 103 9.42 -1.35 9.34
C CYS A 103 10.31 -0.71 8.25
N ASN A 104 10.88 0.47 8.50
CA ASN A 104 11.66 1.24 7.53
C ASN A 104 10.90 1.46 6.21
N VAL A 105 9.62 1.85 6.34
CA VAL A 105 8.71 2.11 5.23
C VAL A 105 8.44 3.60 5.16
N ASP A 106 8.62 4.19 3.98
CA ASP A 106 8.23 5.56 3.70
C ASP A 106 6.79 5.58 3.15
N ILE A 107 5.86 6.13 3.93
CA ILE A 107 4.45 6.25 3.56
C ILE A 107 4.02 7.71 3.72
N ASN A 108 3.63 8.33 2.62
CA ASN A 108 3.30 9.76 2.57
C ASN A 108 1.82 9.98 2.90
N ILE A 109 1.35 9.55 4.07
CA ILE A 109 -0.01 9.81 4.54
C ILE A 109 0.04 10.56 5.87
N PRO A 110 -0.96 11.40 6.19
CA PRO A 110 -1.02 12.03 7.50
C PRO A 110 -1.12 10.96 8.60
N PRO A 111 -0.70 11.25 9.83
CA PRO A 111 -0.90 10.34 10.96
C PRO A 111 -2.37 9.92 11.07
N ILE A 112 -2.64 8.63 11.26
CA ILE A 112 -4.02 8.10 11.35
C ILE A 112 -4.49 8.08 12.79
N THR A 113 -5.48 8.93 13.06
CA THR A 113 -6.23 9.11 14.30
C THR A 113 -7.72 9.31 13.93
N ASP A 114 -8.58 9.42 14.94
CA ASP A 114 -9.98 9.80 14.78
C ASP A 114 -10.17 11.19 14.13
N GLN A 115 -9.25 12.12 14.40
CA GLN A 115 -9.28 13.50 13.91
C GLN A 115 -8.52 13.71 12.59
N THR A 116 -7.94 12.66 11.99
CA THR A 116 -7.16 12.80 10.75
C THR A 116 -7.99 13.39 9.62
N ASP A 117 -7.43 14.42 8.99
CA ASP A 117 -7.90 15.03 7.74
C ASP A 117 -7.15 14.44 6.56
N CYS A 118 -7.77 13.47 5.88
CA CYS A 118 -7.17 12.77 4.75
C CYS A 118 -7.01 13.63 3.50
N SER A 119 -7.71 14.79 3.41
CA SER A 119 -7.57 15.68 2.25
C SER A 119 -6.14 16.26 2.10
N LYS A 120 -5.38 16.26 3.21
CA LYS A 120 -4.00 16.75 3.32
C LYS A 120 -2.94 15.71 3.01
N ALA A 121 -3.29 14.51 2.54
CA ALA A 121 -2.29 13.53 2.15
C ALA A 121 -1.44 14.05 0.98
N LEU A 122 -0.11 14.03 1.15
CA LEU A 122 0.86 14.79 0.33
C LEU A 122 1.56 13.93 -0.69
#